data_AF-A0A3D2IDX2-F1
#
_entry.id   AF-A0A3D2IDX2-F1
#
_cell.length_a   1.000
_cell.length_b   1.000
_cell.length_c   1.000
_cell.angle_alpha   90.00
_cell.angle_beta   90.00
_cell.angle_gamma   90.00
#
_symmetry.space_group_name_H-M   'P 1'
#
loop_
_entity.id
_entity.type
_entity.pdbx_description
1 polymer ?
#
loop_
_entity_poly.entity_id
_entity_poly.type
_entity_poly.pdbx_seq_one_letter_code
_entity_poly.pdbx_strand_id
1 'polypeptide(L)'
;MKTSFLLLICALVSLNCANKKNSTSKSEDKPKAELSLAPGHIHADLKITFIKDEEKRKVITAEVLEVLKYGSSTEPVPANSSIKFYVTNDALGTTKDYLILNNKINAILSKSEGPMMMGDQKSEDLWKLITINN
;
A
#
# COMPACT_ATOMS: atom_id res chain seq x y z
N MET A 1 5.05 -40.04 -62.51
CA MET A 1 5.67 -41.29 -62.03
C MET A 1 7.14 -41.04 -61.78
N LYS A 2 7.66 -41.60 -60.68
CA LYS A 2 9.09 -41.82 -60.32
C LYS A 2 9.85 -40.59 -59.81
N THR A 3 10.07 -40.45 -58.49
CA THR A 3 11.18 -41.04 -57.65
C THR A 3 12.55 -40.58 -58.14
N SER A 4 13.55 -40.21 -57.33
CA SER A 4 13.75 -40.11 -55.89
C SER A 4 15.13 -39.44 -55.72
N PHE A 5 15.27 -38.63 -54.67
CA PHE A 5 16.38 -38.62 -53.68
C PHE A 5 17.84 -38.88 -54.14
N LEU A 6 18.76 -37.94 -53.87
CA LEU A 6 19.75 -38.01 -52.74
C LEU A 6 20.87 -36.95 -52.82
N LEU A 7 20.98 -36.20 -51.70
CA LEU A 7 22.18 -35.73 -50.98
C LEU A 7 23.43 -35.26 -51.75
N LEU A 8 23.94 -34.08 -51.37
CA LEU A 8 25.14 -34.03 -50.54
C LEU A 8 25.32 -32.66 -49.86
N ILE A 9 25.54 -32.71 -48.54
CA ILE A 9 25.97 -31.61 -47.68
C ILE A 9 27.46 -31.36 -47.94
N CYS A 10 27.90 -30.10 -47.99
CA CYS A 10 29.16 -29.70 -47.35
C CYS A 10 29.30 -28.18 -47.24
N ALA A 11 29.29 -27.74 -45.98
CA ALA A 11 30.01 -26.63 -45.37
C ALA A 11 30.44 -25.42 -46.23
N LEU A 12 30.13 -24.23 -45.72
CA LEU A 12 31.17 -23.33 -45.21
C LEU A 12 30.51 -22.25 -44.35
N VAL A 13 30.74 -22.36 -43.04
CA VAL A 13 30.54 -21.32 -42.04
C VAL A 13 31.41 -20.13 -42.47
N SER A 14 30.80 -19.09 -43.03
CA SER A 14 31.43 -17.77 -43.15
C SER A 14 30.80 -16.87 -42.10
N LEU A 15 31.48 -16.81 -40.95
CA LEU A 15 31.33 -15.75 -39.96
C LEU A 15 31.68 -14.41 -40.62
N ASN A 16 30.71 -13.78 -41.28
CA ASN A 16 30.74 -12.34 -41.47
C ASN A 16 29.87 -11.72 -40.37
N CYS A 17 30.52 -11.40 -39.25
CA CYS A 17 30.02 -10.44 -38.27
C CYS A 17 29.85 -9.10 -38.97
N ALA A 18 28.71 -8.90 -39.62
CA ALA A 18 28.28 -7.59 -40.07
C ALA A 18 28.01 -6.75 -38.83
N ASN A 19 28.93 -5.82 -38.58
CA ASN A 19 28.96 -4.84 -37.52
C ASN A 19 27.72 -3.93 -37.60
N LYS A 20 26.58 -4.39 -37.08
CA LYS A 20 25.38 -3.58 -36.94
C LYS A 20 25.46 -2.90 -35.58
N LYS A 21 25.94 -1.66 -35.57
CA LYS A 21 25.74 -0.73 -34.45
C LYS A 21 24.24 -0.56 -34.24
N ASN A 22 23.65 -1.38 -33.37
CA ASN A 22 22.30 -1.16 -32.89
C ASN A 22 22.36 -0.04 -31.85
N SER A 23 21.86 1.11 -32.27
CA SER A 23 21.47 2.23 -31.42
C SER A 23 20.54 1.75 -30.29
N THR A 24 20.92 2.09 -29.06
CA THR A 24 20.05 2.34 -27.89
C THR A 24 18.79 1.47 -27.79
N SER A 25 18.93 0.29 -27.18
CA SER A 25 17.86 -0.24 -26.35
C SER A 25 17.76 0.67 -25.12
N LYS A 26 16.72 1.52 -25.10
CA LYS A 26 16.28 2.22 -23.89
C LYS A 26 16.16 1.15 -22.80
N SER A 27 16.95 1.27 -21.73
CA SER A 27 16.71 0.51 -20.50
C SER A 27 15.23 0.69 -20.19
N GLU A 28 14.49 -0.42 -20.11
CA GLU A 28 13.16 -0.39 -19.54
C GLU A 28 13.26 0.32 -18.19
N ASP A 29 12.35 1.27 -17.95
CA ASP A 29 12.28 1.96 -16.67
C ASP A 29 12.20 0.89 -15.59
N LYS A 30 13.21 0.85 -14.70
CA LYS A 30 13.21 -0.07 -13.57
C LYS A 30 11.86 0.06 -12.85
N PRO A 31 11.21 -1.04 -12.44
CA PRO A 31 9.98 -0.94 -11.67
C PRO A 31 10.27 -0.05 -10.47
N LYS A 32 9.55 1.07 -10.37
CA LYS A 32 9.66 1.95 -9.21
C LYS A 32 9.31 1.09 -8.00
N ALA A 33 10.27 0.92 -7.10
CA ALA A 33 10.04 0.18 -5.87
C ALA A 33 8.82 0.79 -5.18
N GLU A 34 7.79 -0.02 -4.98
CA GLU A 34 6.65 0.43 -4.20
C GLU A 34 7.14 0.76 -2.80
N LEU A 35 6.88 1.99 -2.33
CA LEU A 35 7.17 2.37 -0.96
C LEU A 35 6.38 1.44 -0.02
N SER A 36 7.11 0.62 0.73
CA SER A 36 6.55 -0.22 1.77
C SER A 36 6.12 0.65 2.96
N LEU A 37 4.96 0.33 3.54
CA LEU A 37 4.55 0.95 4.79
C LEU A 37 5.38 0.43 5.96
N ALA A 38 5.58 1.26 6.97
CA ALA A 38 6.24 0.86 8.21
C ALA A 38 5.43 -0.24 8.94
N PRO A 39 6.08 -1.11 9.75
CA PRO A 39 5.37 -2.11 10.54
C PRO A 39 4.22 -1.53 11.36
N GLY A 40 3.12 -2.27 11.49
CA GLY A 40 1.92 -1.83 12.21
C GLY A 40 1.12 -0.72 11.53
N HIS A 41 1.41 -0.37 10.27
CA HIS A 41 0.67 0.64 9.52
C HIS A 41 -0.25 -0.01 8.47
N ILE A 42 -1.38 0.64 8.21
CA ILE A 42 -2.27 0.32 7.09
C ILE A 42 -2.53 1.57 6.26
N HIS A 43 -2.74 1.39 4.97
CA HIS A 43 -3.27 2.40 4.06
C HIS A 43 -4.63 1.90 3.59
N ALA A 44 -5.70 2.63 3.93
CA ALA A 44 -7.06 2.16 3.75
C ALA A 44 -8.00 3.26 3.27
N ASP A 45 -9.02 2.86 2.52
CA ASP A 45 -10.20 3.65 2.25
C ASP A 45 -11.19 3.46 3.38
N LEU A 46 -11.61 4.56 3.99
CA LEU A 46 -12.42 4.59 5.20
C LEU A 46 -13.64 5.47 4.98
N LYS A 47 -14.78 5.09 5.56
CA LYS A 47 -15.96 5.94 5.66
C LYS A 47 -16.15 6.37 7.11
N ILE A 48 -16.16 7.67 7.37
CA ILE A 48 -16.34 8.20 8.73
C ILE A 48 -17.78 7.95 9.19
N THR A 49 -17.94 7.24 10.29
CA THR A 49 -19.26 6.88 10.86
C THR A 49 -19.56 7.60 12.16
N PHE A 50 -18.54 8.04 12.90
CA PHE A 50 -18.73 8.80 14.14
C PHE A 50 -17.51 9.67 14.46
N ILE A 51 -17.76 10.84 15.05
CA ILE A 51 -16.73 11.77 15.50
C ILE A 51 -17.05 12.17 16.94
N LYS A 52 -16.09 11.97 17.84
CA LYS A 52 -16.15 12.38 19.24
C LYS A 52 -15.05 13.39 19.53
N ASP A 53 -15.46 14.54 20.03
CA ASP A 53 -14.54 15.56 20.52
C ASP A 53 -14.13 15.22 21.97
N GLU A 54 -12.83 15.04 22.22
CA GLU A 54 -12.25 14.96 23.56
C GLU A 54 -11.30 16.15 23.78
N GLU A 55 -11.06 16.55 25.03
CA GLU A 55 -10.34 17.79 25.37
C GLU A 55 -8.97 17.95 24.67
N LYS A 56 -8.27 16.84 24.40
CA LYS A 56 -6.91 16.85 23.83
C LYS A 56 -6.79 16.16 22.48
N ARG A 57 -7.88 15.58 21.96
CA ARG A 57 -7.87 14.78 20.72
C ARG A 57 -9.28 14.62 20.17
N LYS A 58 -9.38 14.41 18.86
CA LYS A 58 -10.61 13.89 18.24
C LYS A 58 -10.48 12.39 18.10
N VAL A 59 -11.49 11.64 18.55
CA VAL A 59 -11.61 10.20 18.33
C VAL A 59 -12.63 9.97 17.22
N ILE A 60 -12.21 9.24 16.19
CA ILE A 60 -13.00 9.00 14.99
C ILE A 60 -13.23 7.51 14.86
N THR A 61 -14.48 7.15 14.61
CA THR A 61 -14.85 5.80 14.20
C THR A 61 -15.13 5.81 12.71
N ALA A 62 -14.59 4.84 12.00
CA ALA A 62 -14.79 4.68 10.58
C ALA A 62 -15.07 3.21 10.23
N GLU A 63 -15.83 3.02 9.17
CA GLU A 63 -15.98 1.75 8.49
C GLU A 63 -14.81 1.58 7.51
N VAL A 64 -14.14 0.43 7.55
CA VAL A 64 -13.08 0.07 6.62
C VAL A 64 -13.72 -0.39 5.32
N LEU A 65 -13.55 0.38 4.24
CA LEU A 65 -14.06 -0.01 2.93
C LEU A 65 -13.11 -1.01 2.27
N GLU A 66 -11.81 -0.67 2.25
CA GLU A 66 -10.76 -1.48 1.67
C GLU A 66 -9.41 -1.14 2.31
N VAL A 67 -8.52 -2.14 2.46
CA VAL A 67 -7.11 -1.90 2.83
C VAL A 67 -6.25 -2.08 1.59
N LEU A 68 -5.64 -0.99 1.14
CA LEU A 68 -4.83 -0.91 -0.07
C LEU A 68 -3.42 -1.46 0.15
N LYS A 69 -2.83 -1.19 1.32
CA LYS A 69 -1.48 -1.65 1.67
C LYS A 69 -1.36 -1.95 3.17
N TYR A 70 -0.52 -2.93 3.48
CA TYR A 70 -0.13 -3.29 4.83
C TYR A 70 1.37 -3.05 5.03
N GLY A 71 1.73 -2.53 6.21
CA GLY A 71 3.09 -2.58 6.70
C GLY A 71 3.47 -4.02 7.08
N SER A 72 4.76 -4.32 7.07
CA SER A 72 5.26 -5.65 7.47
C SER A 72 4.77 -6.03 8.87
N SER A 73 4.36 -7.29 9.05
CA SER A 73 3.88 -7.82 10.34
C SER A 73 2.67 -7.08 10.93
N THR A 74 1.91 -6.37 10.09
CA THR A 74 0.63 -5.76 10.50
C THR A 74 -0.48 -6.81 10.42
N GLU A 75 -1.30 -6.91 11.47
CA GLU A 75 -2.45 -7.80 11.45
C GLU A 75 -3.47 -7.37 10.38
N PRO A 76 -4.10 -8.34 9.68
CA PRO A 76 -5.13 -8.03 8.70
C PRO A 76 -6.32 -7.31 9.34
N VAL A 77 -6.83 -6.29 8.65
CA VAL A 77 -8.05 -5.57 9.06
C VAL A 77 -9.17 -5.92 8.08
N PRO A 78 -10.25 -6.58 8.52
CA PRO A 78 -11.32 -6.99 7.62
C PRO A 78 -12.04 -5.79 6.98
N ALA A 79 -12.44 -5.93 5.72
CA ALA A 79 -13.37 -4.99 5.10
C ALA A 79 -14.73 -5.00 5.82
N ASN A 80 -15.42 -3.86 5.81
CA ASN A 80 -16.65 -3.55 6.53
C ASN A 80 -16.53 -3.65 8.06
N SER A 81 -15.31 -3.74 8.60
CA SER A 81 -15.08 -3.66 10.05
C SER A 81 -15.07 -2.21 10.53
N SER A 82 -15.31 -2.02 11.82
CA SER A 82 -15.22 -0.71 12.47
C SER A 82 -13.81 -0.51 13.03
N ILE A 83 -13.15 0.58 12.66
CA ILE A 83 -11.87 1.01 13.20
C ILE A 83 -12.04 2.32 13.98
N LYS A 84 -11.37 2.43 15.12
CA LYS A 84 -11.29 3.68 15.88
C LYS A 84 -9.87 4.23 15.76
N PHE A 85 -9.75 5.51 15.44
CA PHE A 85 -8.47 6.20 15.45
C PHE A 85 -8.56 7.59 16.09
N TYR A 86 -7.46 8.05 16.67
CA TYR A 86 -7.35 9.43 17.15
C TYR A 86 -6.51 10.28 16.21
N VAL A 87 -6.80 11.57 16.24
CA VAL A 87 -6.03 12.61 15.56
C VAL A 87 -5.34 13.45 16.62
N THR A 88 -4.01 13.52 16.55
CA THR A 88 -3.21 14.39 17.42
C THR A 88 -3.42 15.85 17.03
N ASN A 89 -3.24 16.77 17.98
CA ASN A 89 -3.40 18.20 17.75
C ASN A 89 -2.57 18.70 16.54
N ASP A 90 -1.35 18.19 16.38
CA ASP A 90 -0.44 18.56 15.29
C ASP A 90 -0.99 18.17 13.90
N ALA A 91 -1.71 17.06 13.80
CA ALA A 91 -2.33 16.59 12.55
C ALA A 91 -3.72 17.20 12.33
N LEU A 92 -4.34 17.76 13.38
CA LEU A 92 -5.72 18.21 13.36
C LEU A 92 -5.90 19.46 12.47
N GLY A 93 -4.89 20.35 12.44
CA GLY A 93 -4.93 21.56 11.61
C GLY A 93 -4.99 21.28 10.10
N THR A 94 -4.35 20.21 9.63
CA THR A 94 -4.30 19.84 8.21
C THR A 94 -5.39 18.85 7.80
N THR A 95 -5.98 18.14 8.76
CA THR A 95 -6.93 17.06 8.47
C THR A 95 -8.38 17.44 8.74
N LYS A 96 -8.65 18.52 9.49
CA LYS A 96 -10.00 18.90 9.95
C LYS A 96 -11.06 18.89 8.86
N ASP A 97 -10.74 19.41 7.68
CA ASP A 97 -11.71 19.55 6.58
C ASP A 97 -12.10 18.21 5.95
N TYR A 98 -11.31 17.16 6.17
CA TYR A 98 -11.61 15.80 5.69
C TYR A 98 -12.41 14.99 6.72
N LEU A 99 -12.35 15.38 7.99
CA LEU A 99 -12.93 14.64 9.11
C LEU A 99 -14.40 15.03 9.31
N ILE A 100 -15.21 14.74 8.29
CA ILE A 100 -16.64 15.05 8.23
C ILE A 100 -17.43 13.74 8.31
N LEU A 101 -18.55 13.75 9.04
CA LEU A 101 -19.43 12.58 9.14
C LEU A 101 -19.88 12.11 7.75
N ASN A 102 -19.86 10.78 7.53
CA ASN A 102 -20.16 10.11 6.26
C ASN A 102 -19.17 10.40 5.11
N ASN A 103 -18.12 11.19 5.34
CA ASN A 103 -17.10 11.41 4.33
C ASN A 103 -16.26 10.14 4.12
N LYS A 104 -15.77 9.96 2.90
CA LYS A 104 -14.78 8.93 2.58
C LYS A 104 -13.39 9.55 2.56
N ILE A 105 -12.45 8.88 3.20
CA ILE A 105 -11.05 9.31 3.27
C ILE A 105 -10.15 8.15 2.89
N ASN A 106 -9.05 8.47 2.24
CA ASN A 106 -7.96 7.56 1.98
C ASN A 106 -6.85 7.88 3.00
N ALA A 107 -6.60 7.01 3.96
CA ALA A 107 -5.78 7.35 5.13
C ALA A 107 -4.71 6.30 5.42
N ILE A 108 -3.59 6.79 5.95
CA ILE A 108 -2.57 5.94 6.57
C ILE A 108 -2.78 5.99 8.08
N LEU A 109 -3.02 4.82 8.66
CA LEU A 109 -3.18 4.62 10.10
C LEU A 109 -2.02 3.80 10.66
N SER A 110 -1.62 4.09 11.89
CA SER A 110 -0.64 3.31 12.65
C SER A 110 -1.32 2.69 13.86
N LYS A 111 -1.10 1.39 14.10
CA LYS A 111 -1.61 0.72 15.30
C LYS A 111 -0.92 1.37 16.50
N SER A 112 -1.67 2.05 17.36
CA SER A 112 -1.10 2.57 18.60
C SER A 112 -0.93 1.36 19.51
N GLU A 113 0.31 1.01 19.82
CA GLU A 113 0.54 0.15 20.97
C GLU A 113 0.07 0.95 22.19
N GLY A 114 -1.02 0.52 22.83
CA GLY A 114 -1.34 0.99 24.17
C GLY A 114 -0.16 0.68 25.10
N PRO A 115 0.01 1.41 26.21
CA PRO A 115 0.97 0.99 27.22
C PRO A 115 0.72 -0.48 27.56
N MET A 116 1.76 -1.32 27.52
CA MET A 116 1.65 -2.72 27.91
C MET A 116 1.30 -2.78 29.40
N MET A 117 0.00 -2.82 29.72
CA MET A 117 -0.50 -2.93 31.08
C MET A 117 -0.42 -4.40 31.49
N MET A 118 0.40 -4.71 32.49
CA MET A 118 0.40 -6.00 33.17
C MET A 118 -0.91 -6.15 33.95
N GLY A 119 -1.95 -6.72 33.33
CA GLY A 119 -3.25 -7.01 33.95
C GLY A 119 -4.41 -7.03 32.94
N ASP A 120 -5.56 -7.57 33.35
CA ASP A 120 -6.77 -7.83 32.54
C ASP A 120 -7.45 -6.58 31.91
N GLN A 121 -6.80 -5.41 31.91
CA GLN A 121 -7.28 -4.25 31.17
C GLN A 121 -6.96 -4.44 29.69
N LYS A 122 -7.98 -4.84 28.91
CA LYS A 122 -7.91 -4.82 27.45
C LYS A 122 -7.52 -3.42 26.99
N SER A 123 -6.31 -3.30 26.45
CA SER A 123 -5.91 -2.19 25.60
C SER A 123 -6.99 -2.03 24.53
N GLU A 124 -7.73 -0.91 24.52
CA GLU A 124 -8.61 -0.61 23.40
C GLU A 124 -7.75 -0.52 22.13
N ASP A 125 -8.13 -1.25 21.07
CA ASP A 125 -7.48 -1.17 19.75
C ASP A 125 -7.77 0.19 19.13
N LEU A 126 -6.99 1.19 19.55
CA LEU A 126 -7.09 2.56 19.09
C LEU A 126 -5.92 2.86 18.14
N TRP A 127 -6.24 3.21 16.91
CA TRP A 127 -5.25 3.56 15.90
C TRP A 127 -4.89 5.05 15.96
N LYS A 128 -3.78 5.43 15.36
CA LYS A 128 -3.36 6.83 15.19
C LYS A 128 -3.44 7.22 13.72
N LEU A 129 -4.04 8.36 13.41
CA LEU A 129 -3.97 8.94 12.07
C LEU A 129 -2.55 9.47 11.79
N ILE A 130 -1.93 8.99 10.71
CA ILE A 130 -0.63 9.47 10.24
C ILE A 130 -0.82 10.53 9.16
N THR A 131 -1.60 10.22 8.13
CA THR A 131 -1.92 11.17 7.04
C THR A 131 -3.21 10.79 6.33
N ILE A 132 -3.80 11.75 5.62
CA ILE A 132 -4.88 11.55 4.64
C ILE A 132 -4.28 11.88 3.28
N ASN A 133 -4.38 10.95 2.34
CA ASN A 133 -3.96 11.19 0.96
C ASN A 133 -5.19 11.63 0.14
N ASN A 134 -4.97 12.58 -0.77
CA ASN A 134 -5.94 13.00 -1.78
C ASN A 134 -5.66 12.33 -3.13
#